data_AF-A0A2E0G6J2-F1
#
_entry.id   AF-A0A2E0G6J2-F1
#
_cell.length_a   1.000
_cell.length_b   1.000
_cell.length_c   1.000
_cell.angle_alpha   90.00
_cell.angle_beta   90.00
_cell.angle_gamma   90.00
#
_symmetry.space_group_name_H-M   'P 1'
#
loop_
_entity.id
_entity.type
_entity.pdbx_description
1 polymer ?
#
loop_
_entity_poly.entity_id
_entity_poly.type
_entity_poly.pdbx_seq_one_letter_code
_entity_poly.pdbx_strand_id
1 'polypeptide(L)' 'MNYTDKKSKIYLKEKYCIISTPIEFIEHSIEVAGNMINKGWTPVSGASFDDGKIFHTLVKEPKNV' A
#
# COMPACT_ATOMS: atom_id res chain seq x y z
N MET A 1 2.46 -10.86 -10.31
CA MET A 1 1.10 -10.94 -9.75
C MET A 1 0.44 -9.58 -9.94
N ASN A 2 -0.58 -9.49 -10.80
CA ASN A 2 -1.34 -8.26 -10.97
C ASN A 2 -2.34 -8.15 -9.83
N TYR A 3 -2.12 -7.22 -8.91
CA TYR A 3 -3.14 -6.82 -7.95
C TYR A 3 -4.11 -5.89 -8.67
N THR A 4 -5.18 -6.44 -9.22
CA THR A 4 -6.31 -5.64 -9.69
C THR A 4 -7.22 -5.35 -8.52
N ASP A 5 -7.02 -4.20 -7.89
CA ASP A 5 -7.98 -3.59 -6.97
C ASP A 5 -8.76 -2.50 -7.72
N LYS A 6 -10.09 -2.47 -7.61
CA LYS A 6 -10.93 -1.53 -8.38
C LYS A 6 -10.96 -0.13 -7.78
N LYS A 7 -10.57 0.02 -6.50
CA LYS A 7 -10.64 1.28 -5.74
C LYS A 7 -9.26 1.87 -5.46
N SER A 8 -8.21 1.07 -5.56
CA SER A 8 -6.83 1.43 -5.25
C SER A 8 -5.90 1.01 -6.37
N LYS A 9 -4.88 1.81 -6.63
CA LYS A 9 -3.76 1.45 -7.48
C LYS A 9 -2.63 0.96 -6.60
N ILE A 10 -2.14 -0.24 -6.85
CA ILE A 10 -1.01 -0.83 -6.12
C ILE A 10 0.18 -0.91 -7.07
N TYR A 11 1.20 -0.11 -6.80
CA TYR A 11 2.46 -0.11 -7.53
C TYR A 11 3.48 -0.96 -6.79
N LEU A 12 3.91 -2.06 -7.41
CA LEU A 12 4.91 -2.98 -6.86
C LEU A 12 6.23 -2.85 -7.64
N LYS A 13 7.30 -2.53 -6.93
CA LYS A 13 8.70 -2.69 -7.37
C LYS A 13 9.40 -3.64 -6.40
N GLU A 14 10.55 -4.20 -6.79
CA GLU A 14 11.25 -5.25 -6.03
C GLU A 14 11.29 -5.05 -4.51
N LYS A 15 11.54 -3.81 -4.06
CA LYS A 15 11.63 -3.45 -2.64
C LYS A 15 10.53 -2.54 -2.12
N TYR A 16 9.66 -2.01 -2.98
CA TYR A 16 8.70 -0.96 -2.63
C TYR A 16 7.29 -1.30 -3.11
N CYS A 17 6.32 -1.03 -2.25
CA CYS A 17 4.89 -1.08 -2.53
C CYS A 17 4.29 0.30 -2.24
N ILE A 18 3.65 0.91 -3.23
CA ILE A 18 2.89 2.15 -3.05
C ILE A 18 1.43 1.83 -3.34
N ILE A 19 0.57 2.05 -2.36
CA ILE A 19 -0.89 1.95 -2.52
C ILE A 19 -1.41 3.38 -2.65
N SER A 20 -2.20 3.65 -3.68
CA SER A 20 -2.86 4.94 -3.89
C SER A 20 -4.37 4.71 -4.00
N THR A 21 -5.14 5.37 -3.14
CA THR A 21 -6.59 5.18 -3.04
C THR A 21 -7.27 6.55 -2.97
N PRO A 22 -8.34 6.84 -3.75
CA PRO A 22 -9.14 8.04 -3.55
C PRO A 22 -9.66 8.15 -2.11
N ILE A 23 -9.70 9.37 -1.55
CA ILE A 23 -10.01 9.60 -0.13
C ILE A 23 -11.42 9.16 0.26
N GLU A 24 -12.36 9.15 -0.69
CA GLU A 24 -13.72 8.61 -0.53
C GLU A 24 -13.75 7.12 -0.19
N PHE A 25 -12.63 6.40 -0.38
CA PHE A 25 -12.47 4.98 -0.04
C PHE A 25 -11.45 4.75 1.08
N ILE A 26 -11.41 5.64 2.09
CA ILE A 26 -10.42 5.57 3.19
C ILE A 26 -10.36 4.22 3.91
N GLU A 27 -11.51 3.62 4.25
CA GLU A 27 -11.56 2.32 4.93
C GLU A 27 -10.95 1.21 4.05
N HIS A 28 -11.25 1.23 2.75
CA HIS A 28 -10.66 0.32 1.77
C HIS A 28 -9.14 0.49 1.66
N SER A 29 -8.64 1.73 1.77
CA SER A 29 -7.20 1.99 1.76
C SER A 29 -6.47 1.29 2.91
N ILE A 30 -7.08 1.26 4.11
CA ILE A 30 -6.54 0.61 5.30
C ILE A 30 -6.57 -0.91 5.13
N GLU A 31 -7.67 -1.46 4.59
CA GLU A 31 -7.80 -2.89 4.29
C GLU A 31 -6.69 -3.36 3.33
N VAL A 32 -6.48 -2.64 2.23
CA VAL A 32 -5.46 -2.98 1.24
C VAL A 32 -4.05 -2.90 1.84
N ALA A 33 -3.76 -1.87 2.64
CA ALA A 33 -2.48 -1.77 3.35
C ALA A 33 -2.28 -2.94 4.33
N GLY A 34 -3.30 -3.28 5.13
CA GLY A 34 -3.28 -4.44 6.04
C GLY A 34 -3.02 -5.76 5.31
N ASN A 35 -3.65 -5.97 4.15
CA ASN A 35 -3.43 -7.14 3.31
C ASN A 35 -1.99 -7.23 2.79
N MET A 36 -1.35 -6.11 2.51
CA MET A 36 0.07 -6.09 2.12
C MET A 36 0.98 -6.37 3.32
N ILE A 37 0.66 -5.82 4.50
CA ILE A 37 1.39 -6.10 5.73
C ILE A 37 1.37 -7.60 6.06
N ASN A 38 0.19 -8.22 5.99
CA ASN A 38 0.02 -9.67 6.19
C ASN A 38 0.82 -10.53 5.19
N LYS A 39 1.25 -9.95 4.06
CA LYS A 39 2.09 -10.61 3.05
C LYS A 39 3.58 -10.33 3.23
N GLY A 40 3.97 -9.76 4.37
CA GLY A 40 5.35 -9.49 4.75
C GLY A 40 5.90 -8.19 4.19
N TRP A 41 5.04 -7.22 3.89
CA TRP A 41 5.46 -5.85 3.62
C TRP A 41 5.47 -5.03 4.93
N THR A 42 6.45 -4.16 5.10
CA THR A 42 6.62 -3.33 6.29
C THR A 42 6.24 -1.88 5.95
N PRO A 43 5.34 -1.22 6.70
CA PRO A 43 5.07 0.20 6.49
C PRO A 43 6.33 1.04 6.73
N VAL A 44 6.65 1.94 5.80
CA VAL A 44 7.78 2.89 5.97
C VAL A 44 7.37 4.06 6.85
N SER A 45 6.11 4.48 6.77
CA SER A 45 5.53 5.62 7.46
C SER A 45 4.03 5.41 7.68
N GLY A 46 3.39 6.39 8.32
CA GLY A 46 1.93 6.53 8.24
C GLY A 46 1.46 6.84 6.81
N ALA A 47 0.15 7.09 6.67
CA ALA A 47 -0.45 7.48 5.39
C ALA A 47 -0.18 8.96 5.06
N SER A 48 0.06 9.28 3.79
CA SER A 48 0.08 10.65 3.27
C SER A 48 -1.17 10.95 2.46
N PHE A 49 -1.56 12.23 2.43
CA PHE A 49 -2.73 12.72 1.72
C PHE A 49 -2.30 13.76 0.71
N ASP A 50 -2.64 13.55 -0.56
CA ASP A 50 -2.34 14.50 -1.64
C ASP A 50 -3.39 14.37 -2.75
N ASP A 51 -3.82 15.51 -3.30
CA ASP A 51 -4.76 15.59 -4.44
C ASP A 51 -5.96 14.62 -4.35
N GLY A 52 -6.66 14.65 -3.20
CA GLY A 52 -7.84 13.81 -2.94
C GLY A 52 -7.55 12.30 -2.85
N LYS A 53 -6.28 11.91 -2.65
CA LYS A 53 -5.85 10.51 -2.54
C LYS A 53 -5.08 10.29 -1.23
N ILE A 54 -5.10 9.04 -0.80
CA ILE A 54 -4.37 8.49 0.33
C ILE A 54 -3.27 7.61 -0.24
N PHE A 55 -2.07 7.74 0.29
CA PHE A 55 -0.93 6.93 -0.10
C PHE A 55 -0.36 6.16 1.10
N HIS A 56 -0.15 4.87 0.90
CA HIS A 56 0.58 4.01 1.84
C HIS A 56 1.87 3.55 1.18
N THR A 57 3.00 3.77 1.84
CA THR A 57 4.31 3.31 1.38
C THR A 57 4.78 2.15 2.26
N LEU A 58 5.02 1.00 1.65
CA LEU A 58 5.54 -0.19 2.30
C LEU A 58 6.81 -0.67 1.60
N VAL A 59 7.68 -1.33 2.34
CA VAL A 59 8.92 -1.94 1.84
C VAL A 59 8.96 -3.42 2.13
N LYS A 60 9.68 -4.16 1.32
CA LYS A 60 10.03 -5.55 1.61
C LYS A 60 11.45 -5.53 2.14
N GLU A 61 11.61 -5.64 3.46
CA GLU A 61 12.95 -5.82 4.01
C GLU A 61 13.54 -7.11 3.44
N PRO A 62 14.84 -7.11 3.06
CA PRO A 62 15.51 -8.37 2.84
C PRO A 62 15.32 -9.18 4.13
N LYS A 63 14.77 -10.38 4.00
CA LYS A 63 14.70 -11.33 5.11
C LYS A 63 16.13 -11.49 5.63
N ASN A 64 16.48 -10.79 6.70
CA ASN A 64 17.64 -11.10 7.49
C ASN A 64 17.29 -12.39 8.23
N VAL A 65 17.53 -13.52 7.56
CA VAL A 65 17.60 -14.87 8.15
C VAL A 65 19.03 -15.30 8.07
#